data_AF-A0A2V9GU05-F1
#
_entry.id   AF-A0A2V9GU05-F1
#
_cell.length_a   1.000
_cell.length_b   1.000
_cell.length_c   1.000
_cell.angle_alpha   90.00
_cell.angle_beta   90.00
_cell.angle_gamma   90.00
#
_symmetry.space_group_name_H-M   'P 1'
#
loop_
_entity.id
_entity.type
_entity.pdbx_description
1 polymer ?
#
loop_
_entity_poly.entity_id
_entity_poly.type
_entity_poly.pdbx_seq_one_letter_code
_entity_poly.pdbx_strand_id
1 'polypeptide(L)' 'MGGSNPYIEEVKYKPATKKYKVTFLPSGKTIEVDPEKIPYGHNGIPGSILDISEGIKAGLDHACGGVCACST' A
#
# COMPACT_ATOMS: atom_id res chain seq x y z
N MET A 1 4.20 12.07 -6.25
CA MET A 1 4.03 13.10 -5.22
C MET A 1 3.35 12.44 -4.03
N GLY A 2 4.13 11.84 -3.13
CA GLY A 2 3.64 11.38 -1.84
C GLY A 2 4.48 12.10 -0.79
N GLY A 3 3.94 13.17 -0.22
CA GLY A 3 4.60 13.90 0.86
C GLY A 3 4.41 13.18 2.20
N SER A 4 4.78 13.86 3.29
CA SER A 4 4.37 13.47 4.64
C SER A 4 3.16 14.33 5.05
N ASN A 5 2.24 13.78 5.84
CA ASN A 5 1.16 14.58 6.43
C ASN A 5 1.66 15.19 7.76
N PRO A 6 1.86 16.51 7.84
CA PRO A 6 2.44 17.15 9.03
C PRO A 6 1.50 17.13 10.25
N TYR A 7 0.25 16.71 10.08
CA TYR A 7 -0.75 16.63 11.15
C TYR A 7 -0.90 15.22 11.74
N ILE A 8 -0.15 14.23 11.23
CA ILE A 8 -0.21 12.83 11.65
C ILE A 8 1.17 12.38 12.09
N GLU A 9 1.24 11.71 13.24
CA GLU A 9 2.48 11.11 13.71
C GLU A 9 2.91 9.94 12.82
N GLU A 10 4.22 9.80 12.59
CA GLU A 10 4.76 8.66 11.85
C GLU A 10 4.45 7.35 12.60
N VAL A 11 3.75 6.46 11.91
CA VAL A 11 3.39 5.16 12.47
C VAL A 11 4.62 4.25 12.48
N LYS A 12 4.99 3.74 13.66
CA LYS A 12 6.00 2.68 13.77
C LYS A 12 5.36 1.34 13.42
N TYR A 13 5.78 0.74 12.32
CA TYR A 13 5.33 -0.59 11.90
C TYR A 13 6.52 -1.55 11.78
N LYS A 14 6.26 -2.85 11.92
CA LYS A 14 7.23 -3.91 11.64
C LYS A 14 6.91 -4.47 10.26
N PRO A 15 7.83 -4.38 9.28
CA PRO A 15 7.64 -5.00 7.98
C PRO A 15 7.36 -6.49 8.11
N ALA A 16 6.53 -7.03 7.22
CA ALA A 16 6.34 -8.47 7.12
C ALA A 16 7.66 -9.14 6.75
N THR A 17 7.95 -10.33 7.30
CA THR A 17 9.17 -11.10 7.01
C THR A 17 8.88 -12.42 6.32
N LYS A 18 7.61 -12.79 6.21
CA LYS A 18 7.15 -14.02 5.55
C LYS A 18 6.24 -13.65 4.39
N LYS A 19 6.23 -14.49 3.35
CA LYS A 19 5.29 -14.36 2.24
C LYS A 19 3.86 -14.55 2.72
N TYR A 20 2.94 -13.75 2.20
CA TYR A 20 1.52 -13.83 2.53
C TYR A 20 0.67 -13.54 1.31
N LYS A 21 -0.61 -13.89 1.35
CA LYS A 21 -1.55 -13.63 0.25
C LYS A 21 -2.50 -12.51 0.61
N VAL A 22 -2.71 -11.60 -0.34
CA VAL A 22 -3.70 -10.53 -0.25
C VAL A 22 -4.67 -10.69 -1.39
N THR A 23 -5.96 -10.66 -1.08
CA THR A 23 -7.04 -10.67 -2.06
C THR A 23 -7.79 -9.34 -1.99
N PHE A 24 -7.83 -8.63 -3.11
CA PHE A 24 -8.58 -7.39 -3.27
C PHE A 24 -9.98 -7.69 -3.76
N LEU A 25 -10.98 -7.24 -3.01
CA LEU A 25 -12.40 -7.39 -3.33
C LEU A 25 -13.00 -6.03 -3.68
N PRO A 26 -14.04 -5.98 -4.54
CA PRO A 26 -14.75 -7.09 -5.19
C PRO A 26 -14.06 -7.61 -6.47
N SER A 27 -12.92 -7.07 -6.88
CA SER A 27 -12.24 -7.45 -8.13
C SER A 27 -11.72 -8.90 -8.16
N GLY A 28 -11.58 -9.55 -6.99
CA GLY A 28 -11.11 -10.93 -6.86
C GLY A 28 -9.62 -11.13 -7.11
N LYS A 29 -8.87 -10.04 -7.33
CA LYS A 29 -7.44 -10.09 -7.63
C LYS A 29 -6.66 -10.54 -6.40
N THR A 30 -5.91 -11.63 -6.53
CA THR A 30 -5.07 -12.17 -5.46
C THR A 30 -3.60 -12.09 -5.84
N ILE A 31 -2.76 -11.65 -4.91
CA ILE A 31 -1.30 -11.66 -5.03
C ILE A 31 -0.68 -12.37 -3.84
N GLU A 32 0.40 -13.10 -4.10
CA GLU A 32 1.36 -13.50 -3.07
C GLU A 32 2.40 -12.40 -2.90
N VAL A 33 2.33 -11.71 -1.77
CA VAL A 33 3.24 -10.62 -1.40
C VAL A 33 4.51 -11.24 -0.84
N ASP A 34 5.60 -10.99 -1.55
CA ASP A 34 6.96 -11.26 -1.13
C ASP A 34 7.56 -10.01 -0.45
N PRO A 35 7.92 -10.05 0.84
CA PRO A 35 8.51 -8.91 1.52
C PRO A 35 9.82 -8.42 0.91
N GLU A 36 10.57 -9.28 0.24
CA GLU A 36 11.85 -8.93 -0.40
C GLU A 36 11.66 -8.08 -1.66
N LYS A 37 10.44 -8.01 -2.21
CA LYS A 37 10.11 -7.25 -3.42
C LYS A 37 9.43 -5.92 -3.14
N ILE A 38 9.25 -5.55 -1.87
CA ILE A 38 8.70 -4.26 -1.46
C ILE A 38 9.75 -3.15 -1.74
N PRO A 39 9.36 -1.98 -2.26
CA PRO A 39 8.00 -1.54 -2.62
C PRO A 39 7.51 -2.07 -3.97
N TYR A 40 6.20 -2.31 -4.06
CA TYR A 40 5.53 -2.74 -5.30
C TYR A 40 5.00 -1.56 -6.13
N GLY A 41 4.60 -0.48 -5.44
CA GLY A 41 4.04 0.74 -5.99
C GLY A 41 4.95 1.93 -5.81
N HIS A 42 4.40 3.13 -6.04
CA HIS A 42 5.13 4.39 -5.91
C HIS A 42 4.57 5.28 -4.79
N ASN A 43 3.35 5.01 -4.33
CA ASN A 43 2.63 5.79 -3.33
C ASN A 43 2.34 4.97 -2.07
N GLY A 44 2.04 5.68 -0.98
CA GLY A 44 1.88 5.08 0.33
C GLY A 44 3.20 4.63 0.97
N ILE A 45 3.05 3.91 2.07
CA ILE A 45 4.18 3.39 2.84
C ILE A 45 4.63 2.06 2.20
N PRO A 46 5.94 1.76 2.09
CA PRO A 46 6.43 0.49 1.54
C PRO A 46 5.83 -0.71 2.26
N GLY A 47 5.16 -1.59 1.51
CA GLY A 47 4.50 -2.78 2.03
C GLY A 47 3.08 -2.56 2.55
N SER A 48 2.56 -1.33 2.46
CA SER A 48 1.15 -1.06 2.74
C SER A 48 0.23 -1.72 1.70
N ILE A 49 -1.03 -1.88 2.04
CA ILE A 49 -2.05 -2.40 1.10
C ILE A 49 -2.17 -1.49 -0.14
N LEU A 50 -1.93 -0.18 0.01
CA LEU A 50 -1.89 0.77 -1.12
C LEU A 50 -0.73 0.47 -2.07
N ASP A 51 0.49 0.35 -1.53
CA ASP A 51 1.70 0.00 -2.28
C ASP A 51 1.51 -1.32 -3.07
N ILE A 52 0.99 -2.35 -2.41
CA ILE A 52 0.71 -3.65 -3.03
C ILE A 52 -0.36 -3.53 -4.12
N SER A 53 -1.44 -2.78 -3.84
CA SER A 53 -2.53 -2.58 -4.79
C SER A 53 -2.07 -1.88 -6.06
N GLU A 54 -1.24 -0.83 -5.94
CA GLU A 54 -0.68 -0.11 -7.07
C GLU A 54 0.17 -1.03 -7.96
N GLY A 55 1.06 -1.82 -7.36
CA GLY A 55 1.97 -2.69 -8.11
C GLY A 55 1.25 -3.74 -8.96
N ILE A 56 0.11 -4.25 -8.51
CA ILE A 56 -0.73 -5.18 -9.30
C ILE A 56 -1.89 -4.53 -10.04
N LYS A 57 -1.99 -3.19 -9.97
CA LYS A 57 -3.11 -2.42 -10.52
C LYS A 57 -4.46 -2.99 -10.05
N ALA A 58 -4.58 -3.25 -8.75
CA ALA A 58 -5.80 -3.82 -8.16
C ALA A 58 -6.99 -2.85 -8.14
N GLY A 59 -6.75 -1.56 -8.42
CA GLY A 59 -7.78 -0.55 -8.58
C GLY A 59 -8.17 0.15 -7.27
N LEU A 60 -7.32 0.06 -6.24
CA LEU A 60 -7.46 0.93 -5.07
C LEU A 60 -6.99 2.33 -5.45
N ASP A 61 -7.92 3.28 -5.51
CA ASP A 61 -7.63 4.64 -5.93
C ASP A 61 -7.06 5.47 -4.77
N HIS A 62 -6.34 6.54 -5.11
CA HIS A 62 -5.88 7.52 -4.14
C HIS A 62 -5.71 8.90 -4.79
N ALA A 63 -6.45 9.90 -4.31
CA ALA A 63 -6.17 11.28 -4.70
C ALA A 63 -4.93 11.86 -3.98
N CYS A 64 -4.62 11.34 -2.79
CA CYS A 64 -3.68 11.96 -1.86
C CYS A 64 -2.28 11.34 -1.84
N GLY A 65 -2.01 10.28 -2.62
CA GLY A 65 -0.69 9.62 -2.63
C GLY A 65 -0.39 8.81 -1.36
N GLY A 66 -1.41 8.48 -0.56
CA GLY A 66 -1.24 7.70 0.68
C GLY A 66 -0.89 8.52 1.93
N VAL A 67 -1.11 9.84 1.91
CA VAL A 67 -0.82 10.73 3.07
C VAL A 67 -2.02 10.94 4.01
N CYS A 68 -3.04 10.09 3.93
CA CYS A 68 -4.24 10.18 4.78
C CYS A 68 -4.94 11.56 4.68
N ALA A 69 -5.10 12.05 3.45
CA ALA A 69 -5.83 13.29 3.15
C ALA A 69 -7.00 13.05 2.17
N CYS A 70 -7.35 11.79 1.93
CA CYS A 70 -8.40 11.36 1.02
C CYS A 70 -9.08 10.09 1.55
N SER A 71 -10.24 9.77 1.00
CA SER A 71 -11.05 8.58 1.33
C SER A 71 -11.67 7.94 0.08
N THR A 72 -10.98 8.05 -1.06
CA THR A 72 -11.33 7.42 -2.34
C THR A 72 -11.24 5.91 -2.25
#